data_AF-A0A0G1NCE9-F1
#
_entry.id   AF-A0A0G1NCE9-F1
#
_cell.length_a   1.000
_cell.length_b   1.000
_cell.length_c   1.000
_cell.angle_alpha   90.00
_cell.angle_beta   90.00
_cell.angle_gamma   90.00
#
_symmetry.space_group_name_H-M   'P 1'
#
loop_
_entity.id
_entity.type
_entity.pdbx_description
1 polymer ?
#
loop_
_entity_poly.entity_id
_entity_poly.type
_entity_poly.pdbx_seq_one_letter_code
_entity_poly.pdbx_strand_id
1 'polypeptide(L)'
;MLNIFSLIAQQPTNIGTFDPPTSAFSERSGTDETGEAALENLESFISNLIGFMTVLASLFFVVYFVLGAFEWITSGGDKGKLEKARNRMLYGVLGMVIIVASYSLLGLLSGIIGLDFLNPAGQIRNLVTPLSPGT
;
A
#
# COMPACT_ATOMS: atom_id res chain seq x y z
N MET A 1 14.14 -55.01 19.14
CA MET A 1 14.00 -53.96 20.17
C MET A 1 13.70 -52.65 19.46
N LEU A 2 12.56 -52.02 19.74
CA LEU A 2 12.16 -50.75 19.14
C LEU A 2 12.99 -49.62 19.76
N ASN A 3 13.79 -48.94 18.94
CA ASN A 3 14.70 -47.88 19.38
C ASN A 3 13.92 -46.57 19.41
N ILE A 4 13.47 -46.16 20.60
CA ILE A 4 12.64 -44.96 20.84
C ILE A 4 13.25 -43.67 20.28
N PHE A 5 14.57 -43.62 20.07
CA PHE A 5 15.27 -42.49 19.43
C PHE A 5 14.96 -42.34 17.93
N SER A 6 14.47 -43.38 17.26
CA SER A 6 14.10 -43.31 15.83
C SER A 6 12.80 -42.55 15.56
N LEU A 7 11.94 -42.36 16.56
CA LEU A 7 10.59 -41.79 16.40
C LEU A 7 10.57 -40.26 16.51
N ILE A 8 11.57 -39.65 17.15
CA ILE A 8 11.70 -38.19 17.24
C ILE A 8 12.50 -37.57 16.08
N ALA A 9 13.18 -38.38 15.27
CA ALA A 9 13.96 -37.90 14.13
C ALA A 9 13.16 -37.75 12.82
N GLN A 10 11.87 -38.17 12.79
CA GLN A 10 11.07 -38.24 11.57
C GLN A 10 10.02 -37.14 11.38
N GLN A 11 9.95 -36.14 12.26
CA GLN A 11 9.18 -34.95 11.97
C GLN A 11 10.06 -33.73 12.19
N PRO A 12 10.44 -32.98 11.14
CA PRO A 12 10.92 -31.62 11.34
C PRO A 12 9.78 -30.91 12.07
N THR A 13 9.99 -30.62 13.35
CA THR A 13 9.09 -29.75 14.10
C THR A 13 9.19 -28.40 13.43
N ASN A 14 8.28 -28.14 12.49
CA ASN A 14 8.08 -26.83 11.90
C ASN A 14 7.59 -25.94 13.05
N ILE A 15 8.47 -25.10 13.57
CA ILE A 15 8.21 -24.24 14.73
C ILE A 15 7.39 -22.99 14.33
N GLY A 16 6.53 -23.13 13.32
CA GLY A 16 5.90 -22.03 12.61
C GLY A 16 6.89 -21.32 11.67
N THR A 17 6.43 -21.04 10.45
CA THR A 17 7.10 -20.06 9.60
C THR A 17 6.74 -18.67 10.13
N PHE A 18 7.73 -17.79 10.27
CA PHE A 18 7.44 -16.38 10.43
C PHE A 18 6.99 -15.87 9.07
N ASP A 19 5.69 -15.88 8.83
CA ASP A 19 5.13 -15.25 7.66
C ASP A 19 5.35 -13.73 7.81
N PRO A 20 6.17 -13.11 6.95
CA PRO A 20 6.32 -11.66 7.00
C PRO A 20 4.95 -11.02 6.79
N PRO A 21 4.73 -9.80 7.34
CA PRO A 21 3.45 -9.09 7.19
C PRO A 21 3.08 -8.80 5.72
N THR A 22 4.00 -9.06 4.78
CA THR A 22 3.77 -9.05 3.34
C THR A 22 4.56 -10.19 2.69
N SER A 23 3.94 -10.93 1.77
CA SER A 23 4.57 -12.03 1.02
C SER A 23 5.78 -11.60 0.18
N ALA A 24 5.93 -10.29 -0.08
CA ALA A 24 7.03 -9.74 -0.87
C ALA A 24 8.41 -9.89 -0.20
N PHE A 25 8.46 -10.05 1.12
CA PHE A 25 9.74 -10.25 1.84
C PHE A 25 10.13 -11.72 1.97
N SER A 26 9.18 -12.67 1.87
CA SER A 26 9.48 -14.11 1.88
C SER A 26 9.93 -14.64 0.52
N GLU A 27 9.49 -14.01 -0.57
CA GLU A 27 9.80 -14.44 -1.95
C GLU A 27 11.22 -14.05 -2.40
N ARG A 28 11.92 -13.22 -1.61
CA ARG A 28 13.21 -12.62 -2.01
C ARG A 28 14.46 -13.46 -1.68
N SER A 29 14.32 -14.70 -1.21
CA SER A 29 15.48 -15.58 -0.98
C SER A 29 15.71 -16.54 -2.15
N GLY A 30 16.19 -15.98 -3.25
CA GLY A 30 16.93 -16.69 -4.28
C GLY A 30 16.08 -17.29 -5.41
N THR A 31 16.71 -17.32 -6.59
CA THR A 31 16.31 -18.00 -7.83
C THR A 31 15.19 -17.31 -8.63
N ASP A 32 15.49 -16.22 -9.33
CA ASP A 32 15.13 -16.11 -10.75
C ASP A 32 15.74 -14.84 -11.38
N GLU A 33 16.55 -15.05 -12.42
CA GLU A 33 17.29 -14.03 -13.17
C GLU A 33 16.44 -13.39 -14.29
N THR A 34 15.12 -13.41 -14.15
CA THR A 34 14.18 -12.84 -15.11
C THR A 34 13.73 -11.44 -14.67
N GLY A 35 13.50 -10.55 -15.63
CA GLY A 35 13.07 -9.17 -15.34
C GLY A 35 11.78 -9.04 -14.53
N GLU A 36 11.03 -10.14 -14.37
CA GLU A 36 9.83 -10.24 -13.53
C GLU A 36 10.14 -9.99 -12.06
N ALA A 37 11.24 -10.55 -11.52
CA ALA A 37 11.65 -10.29 -10.14
C ALA A 37 11.94 -8.79 -9.93
N ALA A 38 12.56 -8.11 -10.89
CA ALA A 38 12.83 -6.66 -10.77
C ALA A 38 11.52 -5.84 -10.72
N LEU A 39 10.50 -6.23 -11.49
CA LEU A 39 9.20 -5.57 -11.53
C LEU A 39 8.41 -5.78 -10.23
N GLU A 40 8.38 -7.00 -9.69
CA GLU A 40 7.69 -7.29 -8.41
C GLU A 40 8.32 -6.52 -7.24
N ASN A 41 9.65 -6.38 -7.24
CA ASN A 41 10.34 -5.59 -6.23
C ASN A 41 10.05 -4.10 -6.35
N LEU A 42 9.95 -3.59 -7.58
CA LEU A 42 9.53 -2.22 -7.82
C LEU A 42 8.08 -2.00 -7.38
N GLU A 43 7.18 -2.92 -7.69
CA GLU A 43 5.78 -2.87 -7.25
C GLU A 43 5.68 -2.83 -5.73
N SER A 44 6.34 -3.76 -5.03
CA SER A 44 6.35 -3.79 -3.57
C SER A 44 6.93 -2.50 -2.97
N PHE A 45 8.01 -1.97 -3.56
CA PHE A 45 8.59 -0.70 -3.12
C PHE A 45 7.61 0.47 -3.30
N ILE A 46 7.00 0.60 -4.47
CA ILE A 46 6.05 1.67 -4.77
C ILE A 46 4.78 1.55 -3.94
N SER A 47 4.25 0.35 -3.76
CA SER A 47 3.07 0.08 -2.92
C SER A 47 3.32 0.47 -1.46
N ASN A 48 4.45 0.07 -0.89
CA ASN A 48 4.86 0.46 0.45
C ASN A 48 5.07 1.98 0.57
N LEU A 49 5.67 2.62 -0.45
CA LEU A 49 5.89 4.06 -0.47
C LEU A 49 4.56 4.84 -0.49
N ILE A 50 3.62 4.44 -1.35
CA ILE A 50 2.29 5.05 -1.44
C ILE A 50 1.52 4.84 -0.13
N GLY A 51 1.57 3.64 0.44
CA GLY A 51 0.95 3.34 1.73
C GLY A 51 1.50 4.22 2.85
N PHE A 52 2.83 4.33 2.95
CA PHE A 52 3.50 5.19 3.92
C PHE A 52 3.13 6.68 3.74
N MET A 53 3.14 7.17 2.50
CA MET A 53 2.75 8.55 2.17
C MET A 53 1.28 8.83 2.49
N THR A 54 0.38 7.87 2.25
CA THR A 54 -1.06 8.02 2.55
C THR A 54 -1.30 8.15 4.05
N VAL A 55 -0.64 7.31 4.86
CA VAL A 55 -0.73 7.41 6.33
C VAL A 55 -0.20 8.76 6.80
N LEU A 56 0.97 9.17 6.31
CA LEU A 56 1.59 10.44 6.68
C LEU A 56 0.69 11.63 6.30
N ALA A 57 0.14 11.63 5.09
CA ALA A 57 -0.75 12.68 4.62
C ALA A 57 -2.04 12.77 5.45
N SER A 58 -2.65 11.63 5.81
CA SER A 58 -3.85 11.60 6.66
C SER A 58 -3.58 12.17 8.05
N LEU A 59 -2.41 11.89 8.63
CA LEU A 59 -2.00 12.44 9.92
C LEU A 59 -1.80 13.96 9.83
N PHE A 60 -1.10 14.44 8.80
CA PHE A 60 -0.92 15.87 8.57
C PHE A 60 -2.25 16.59 8.34
N PHE A 61 -3.18 15.98 7.60
CA PHE A 61 -4.51 16.52 7.38
C PHE A 61 -5.21 16.81 8.71
N VAL A 62 -5.24 15.84 9.64
CA VAL A 62 -5.89 16.02 10.95
C VAL A 62 -5.25 17.17 11.72
N VAL A 63 -3.91 17.22 11.79
CA VAL A 63 -3.19 18.28 12.52
C VAL A 63 -3.51 19.66 11.95
N TYR A 64 -3.41 19.83 10.63
CA TYR A 64 -3.67 21.12 9.99
C TYR A 64 -5.14 21.52 10.05
N PHE A 65 -6.05 20.57 9.94
CA PHE A 65 -7.48 20.81 10.03
C PHE A 65 -7.87 21.28 11.43
N VAL A 66 -7.37 20.62 12.49
CA VAL A 66 -7.62 21.03 13.88
C VAL A 66 -7.01 22.39 14.18
N LEU A 67 -5.78 22.67 13.73
CA LEU A 67 -5.16 23.99 13.90
C LEU A 67 -5.95 25.09 13.18
N GLY A 68 -6.43 24.82 11.97
CA GLY A 68 -7.33 25.74 11.24
C GLY A 68 -8.65 25.95 11.98
N ALA A 69 -9.25 24.90 12.53
CA ALA A 69 -10.47 24.95 13.34
C ALA A 69 -10.31 25.79 14.60
N PHE A 70 -9.21 25.62 15.30
CA PHE A 70 -8.90 26.41 16.47
C PHE A 70 -8.71 27.90 16.11
N GLU A 71 -7.96 28.20 15.04
CA GLU A 71 -7.77 29.57 14.55
C GLU A 71 -9.11 30.21 14.12
N TRP A 72 -10.01 29.44 13.51
CA TRP A 72 -11.33 29.90 13.08
C TRP A 72 -12.22 30.29 14.27
N ILE A 73 -12.27 29.47 15.32
CA ILE A 73 -13.07 29.74 16.53
C ILE A 73 -12.48 30.92 17.31
N THR A 74 -11.16 31.02 17.40
CA THR A 74 -10.46 32.09 18.14
C THR A 74 -10.35 33.42 17.39
N SER A 75 -10.73 33.47 16.11
CA SER A 75 -10.67 34.67 15.28
C SER A 75 -11.57 35.82 15.76
N GLY A 76 -12.60 35.54 16.57
CA GLY A 76 -13.37 36.57 17.26
C GLY A 76 -14.08 37.59 16.35
N GLY A 77 -14.28 37.28 15.07
CA GLY A 77 -14.90 38.19 14.09
C GLY A 77 -13.92 39.03 13.25
N ASP A 78 -12.61 38.92 13.49
CA ASP A 78 -11.59 39.51 12.61
C ASP A 78 -11.61 38.79 11.25
N LYS A 79 -11.99 39.52 10.19
CA LYS A 79 -12.15 38.97 8.84
C LYS A 79 -10.85 38.37 8.29
N GLY A 80 -9.70 38.98 8.58
CA GLY A 80 -8.40 38.52 8.07
C GLY A 80 -8.00 37.19 8.70
N LYS A 81 -8.15 37.07 10.03
CA LYS A 81 -7.90 35.79 10.74
C LYS A 81 -8.88 34.70 10.32
N LEU A 82 -10.15 35.06 10.14
CA LEU A 82 -11.20 34.13 9.71
C LEU A 82 -10.90 33.55 8.33
N GLU A 83 -10.48 34.40 7.38
CA GLU A 83 -10.13 34.00 6.03
C GLU A 83 -8.87 33.12 6.01
N LYS A 84 -7.85 33.48 6.79
CA LYS A 84 -6.64 32.67 6.94
C LYS A 84 -6.94 31.28 7.51
N ALA A 85 -7.78 31.20 8.54
CA ALA A 85 -8.20 29.94 9.16
C ALA A 85 -8.97 29.05 8.17
N ARG A 86 -9.91 29.63 7.40
CA ARG A 86 -10.63 28.91 6.34
C ARG A 86 -9.69 28.41 5.26
N ASN A 87 -8.78 29.24 4.77
CA ASN A 87 -7.80 28.82 3.76
C ASN A 87 -6.96 27.66 4.26
N ARG A 88 -6.53 27.69 5.53
CA ARG A 88 -5.79 26.59 6.15
C ARG A 88 -6.58 25.29 6.18
N MET A 89 -7.87 25.34 6.57
CA MET A 89 -8.74 24.17 6.52
C MET A 89 -8.94 23.68 5.09
N LEU A 90 -9.22 24.59 4.15
CA LEU A 90 -9.46 24.27 2.74
C LEU A 90 -8.26 23.58 2.12
N TYR A 91 -7.04 24.06 2.36
CA TYR A 91 -5.84 23.40 1.87
C TYR A 91 -5.64 22.01 2.47
N GLY A 92 -5.96 21.82 3.75
CA GLY A 92 -6.00 20.49 4.37
C GLY A 92 -7.00 19.57 3.66
N VAL A 93 -8.24 20.02 3.52
CA VAL A 93 -9.32 19.24 2.88
C VAL A 93 -8.99 18.94 1.43
N LEU A 94 -8.46 19.91 0.67
CA LEU A 94 -8.02 19.72 -0.71
C LEU A 94 -6.97 18.61 -0.83
N GLY A 95 -5.98 18.58 0.07
CA GLY A 95 -5.00 17.50 0.10
C GLY A 95 -5.65 16.12 0.27
N MET A 96 -6.62 16.01 1.18
CA MET A 96 -7.34 14.76 1.40
C MET A 96 -8.25 14.37 0.22
N VAL A 97 -8.96 15.35 -0.34
CA VAL A 97 -9.80 15.14 -1.53
C VAL A 97 -8.98 14.65 -2.72
N ILE A 98 -7.78 15.20 -2.94
CA ILE A 98 -6.90 14.77 -4.04
C ILE A 98 -6.49 13.31 -3.90
N ILE A 99 -6.14 12.85 -2.69
CA ILE A 99 -5.77 11.45 -2.45
C ILE A 99 -6.95 10.53 -2.77
N VAL A 100 -8.14 10.84 -2.23
CA VAL A 100 -9.35 10.04 -2.49
C VAL A 100 -9.72 10.05 -3.98
N ALA A 101 -9.62 11.22 -4.63
CA ALA A 101 -9.88 11.37 -6.05
C ALA A 101 -8.89 10.57 -6.90
N SER A 102 -7.61 10.51 -6.52
CA SER A 102 -6.59 9.71 -7.21
C SER A 102 -6.96 8.23 -7.24
N TYR A 103 -7.29 7.65 -6.07
CA TYR A 103 -7.71 6.25 -5.99
C TYR A 103 -9.01 5.99 -6.77
N SER A 104 -9.98 6.89 -6.66
CA SER A 104 -11.24 6.78 -7.39
C SER A 104 -11.02 6.82 -8.91
N LEU A 105 -10.13 7.70 -9.38
CA LEU A 105 -9.80 7.83 -10.79
C LEU A 105 -9.09 6.58 -11.32
N LEU A 106 -8.13 6.03 -10.57
CA LEU A 106 -7.48 4.77 -10.93
C LEU A 106 -8.47 3.61 -11.00
N GLY A 107 -9.40 3.51 -10.05
CA GLY A 107 -10.47 2.50 -10.07
C GLY A 107 -11.39 2.61 -11.28
N LEU A 108 -11.77 3.84 -11.66
CA LEU A 108 -12.57 4.08 -12.87
C LEU A 108 -11.80 3.71 -14.15
N LEU A 109 -10.52 4.08 -14.23
CA LEU A 109 -9.67 3.71 -15.36
C LEU A 109 -9.51 2.20 -15.47
N SER A 110 -9.36 1.50 -14.34
CA SER A 110 -9.31 0.04 -14.31
C SER A 110 -10.61 -0.61 -14.78
N GLY A 111 -11.77 -0.05 -14.42
CA GLY A 111 -13.07 -0.54 -14.89
C GLY A 111 -13.29 -0.36 -16.41
N ILE A 112 -12.76 0.71 -16.99
CA ILE A 112 -12.91 1.01 -18.43
C ILE A 112 -11.91 0.22 -19.27
N ILE A 113 -10.66 0.13 -18.83
CA ILE A 113 -9.55 -0.47 -19.58
C ILE A 113 -9.49 -1.99 -19.33
N GLY A 114 -10.11 -2.49 -18.26
CA GLY A 114 -10.07 -3.90 -17.87
C GLY A 114 -8.72 -4.34 -17.29
N LEU A 115 -7.82 -3.39 -17.04
CA LEU A 115 -6.50 -3.61 -16.44
C LEU A 115 -6.48 -3.01 -15.04
N ASP A 116 -6.14 -3.84 -14.05
CA ASP A 116 -6.03 -3.40 -12.66
C ASP A 116 -4.68 -2.71 -12.43
N PHE A 117 -4.67 -1.36 -12.49
CA PHE A 117 -3.47 -0.56 -12.25
C PHE A 117 -3.05 -0.56 -10.78
N LEU A 118 -3.94 -1.03 -9.90
CA LEU A 118 -3.67 -1.18 -8.48
C LEU A 118 -3.00 -2.52 -8.17
N ASN A 119 -2.95 -3.44 -9.15
CA ASN A 119 -2.28 -4.74 -9.06
C ASN A 119 -1.61 -5.15 -10.40
N PRO A 120 -0.52 -4.48 -10.79
CA PRO A 120 0.12 -4.71 -12.08
C PRO A 120 0.78 -6.11 -12.19
N ALA A 121 1.35 -6.68 -11.13
CA ALA A 121 1.88 -8.05 -11.15
C ALA A 121 0.80 -9.08 -11.51
N GLY A 122 -0.40 -8.97 -10.91
CA GLY A 122 -1.52 -9.86 -11.22
C GLY A 122 -1.91 -9.81 -12.70
N GLN A 123 -1.85 -8.64 -13.32
CA GLN A 123 -2.17 -8.45 -14.74
C GLN A 123 -1.10 -9.07 -15.65
N ILE A 124 0.19 -8.90 -15.33
CA ILE A 124 1.29 -9.45 -16.14
C ILE A 124 1.28 -10.99 -16.10
N ARG A 125 1.02 -11.60 -14.94
CA ARG A 125 0.90 -13.06 -14.81
C ARG A 125 -0.19 -13.63 -15.71
N ASN A 126 -1.36 -12.99 -15.77
CA ASN A 126 -2.45 -13.42 -16.64
C ASN A 126 -2.13 -13.30 -18.15
N LEU A 127 -1.12 -12.50 -18.52
CA LEU A 127 -0.66 -12.33 -19.90
C LEU A 127 0.54 -13.22 -20.26
N VAL A 128 1.31 -13.67 -19.28
CA VAL A 128 2.45 -14.59 -19.46
C VAL A 128 2.02 -16.07 -19.42
N THR A 129 1.05 -16.43 -18.57
CA THR A 129 0.57 -17.82 -18.44
C THR A 129 -0.02 -18.47 -19.72
N PRO A 130 -0.70 -17.76 -20.66
CA PRO A 130 -1.27 -18.41 -21.85
C PRO A 130 -0.23 -18.90 -22.88
N LEU A 131 1.07 -18.65 -22.70
CA LEU A 131 2.13 -19.08 -23.63
C LEU A 131 2.92 -20.32 -23.17
N SER A 132 2.54 -20.98 -22.08
CA SER A 132 3.04 -22.34 -21.78
C SER A 132 2.00 -23.39 -22.17
N PRO A 133 2.10 -23.98 -23.38
CA PRO A 133 1.27 -25.11 -23.74
C PRO A 133 1.74 -26.34 -22.95
N GLY A 134 1.06 -26.60 -21.84
CA GLY A 134 1.02 -27.89 -21.16
C GLY A 134 2.35 -28.43 -20.64
N THR A 135 2.64 -28.13 -19.36
CA THR A 135 3.05 -29.10 -18.32
C THR A 135 2.87 -28.45 -16.97
#